data_AF-A0A485K701-F1
#
_entry.id   AF-A0A485K701-F1
#
_cell.length_a   1.000
_cell.length_b   1.000
_cell.length_c   1.000
_cell.angle_alpha   90.00
_cell.angle_beta   90.00
_cell.angle_gamma   90.00
#
_symmetry.space_group_name_H-M   'P 1'
#
loop_
_entity.id
_entity.type
_entity.pdbx_description
1 polymer ?
#
loop_
_entity_poly.entity_id
_entity_poly.type
_entity_poly.pdbx_seq_one_letter_code
_entity_poly.pdbx_strand_id
1 'polypeptide(L)'
;MEQCKYAYKQCMRTRVMKKDGELHRLCEYHRDKANALQRSYATKRRQERRAEKAQQLVNNQLSGIEPMPFERAGDEQQEHDGIPADDLACLFDNNNDRDGGGGRFSDGEELTPEQYAYIQQHK
;
A
#
# COMPACT_ATOMS: atom_id res chain seq x y z
N MET A 1 39.19 -17.08 -11.41
CA MET A 1 38.31 -16.15 -12.15
C MET A 1 37.48 -15.31 -11.18
N GLU A 2 37.89 -14.08 -10.97
CA GLU A 2 37.28 -13.12 -10.03
C GLU A 2 36.07 -12.38 -10.62
N GLN A 3 35.69 -12.68 -11.86
CA GLN A 3 34.62 -12.00 -12.58
C GLN A 3 33.23 -12.48 -12.17
N CYS A 4 32.27 -11.57 -12.15
CA CYS A 4 30.87 -11.81 -11.79
C CYS A 4 30.22 -12.92 -12.64
N LYS A 5 29.57 -13.90 -11.99
CA LYS A 5 28.83 -15.00 -12.65
C LYS A 5 27.37 -14.63 -12.92
N TYR A 6 27.11 -13.49 -13.55
CA TYR A 6 25.74 -13.11 -13.89
C TYR A 6 25.25 -13.94 -15.09
N ALA A 7 24.11 -14.60 -14.95
CA ALA A 7 23.66 -15.60 -15.93
C ALA A 7 23.12 -15.00 -17.24
N TYR A 8 22.56 -13.79 -17.18
CA TYR A 8 21.84 -13.21 -18.32
C TYR A 8 22.73 -12.41 -19.27
N LYS A 9 23.70 -11.66 -18.72
CA LYS A 9 24.66 -10.87 -19.50
C LYS A 9 26.06 -11.08 -18.94
N GLN A 10 27.07 -11.11 -19.83
CA GLN A 10 28.46 -11.15 -19.40
C GLN A 10 28.81 -9.88 -18.61
N CYS A 11 29.44 -10.05 -17.45
CA CYS A 11 29.76 -8.96 -16.54
C CYS A 11 31.26 -8.93 -16.27
N MET A 12 31.88 -7.79 -16.59
CA MET A 12 33.33 -7.57 -16.42
C MET A 12 33.72 -7.14 -14.99
N ARG A 13 32.74 -6.85 -14.12
CA ARG A 13 33.01 -6.43 -12.73
C ARG A 13 33.48 -7.60 -11.87
N THR A 14 34.33 -7.30 -10.91
CA THR A 14 34.86 -8.25 -9.92
C THR A 14 33.81 -8.65 -8.90
N ARG A 15 33.96 -9.86 -8.35
CA ARG A 15 33.16 -10.36 -7.24
C ARG A 15 33.60 -9.68 -5.95
N VAL A 16 32.62 -9.34 -5.12
CA VAL A 16 32.87 -8.75 -3.80
C VAL A 16 33.22 -9.86 -2.82
N MET A 17 34.09 -9.58 -1.86
CA MET A 17 34.41 -10.51 -0.77
C MET A 17 33.37 -10.36 0.36
N LYS A 18 32.90 -11.48 0.92
CA LYS A 18 32.13 -11.49 2.18
C LYS A 18 33.03 -11.07 3.33
N LYS A 19 32.42 -10.68 4.45
CA LYS A 19 33.11 -10.48 5.73
C LYS A 19 33.85 -11.74 6.20
N ASP A 20 33.33 -12.91 5.82
CA ASP A 20 33.90 -14.23 6.15
C ASP A 20 35.06 -14.63 5.21
N GLY A 21 35.48 -13.76 4.29
CA GLY A 21 36.56 -14.02 3.33
C GLY A 21 36.14 -14.76 2.05
N GLU A 22 34.93 -15.32 1.99
CA GLU A 22 34.42 -16.01 0.78
C GLU A 22 33.94 -15.01 -0.29
N LEU A 23 34.29 -15.22 -1.56
CA LEU A 23 33.81 -14.39 -2.67
C LEU A 23 32.33 -14.62 -2.96
N HIS A 24 31.57 -13.54 -3.09
CA HIS A 24 30.21 -13.59 -3.63
C HIS A 24 30.19 -14.13 -5.06
N ARG A 25 29.08 -14.77 -5.47
CA ARG A 25 28.92 -15.23 -6.86
C ARG A 25 28.79 -14.09 -7.88
N LEU A 26 28.24 -12.96 -7.43
CA LEU A 26 27.93 -11.78 -8.22
C LEU A 26 28.78 -10.57 -7.76
N CYS A 27 28.98 -9.59 -8.64
CA CYS A 27 29.51 -8.29 -8.27
C CYS A 27 28.50 -7.48 -7.45
N GLU A 28 28.97 -6.39 -6.83
CA GLU A 28 28.18 -5.48 -6.00
C GLU A 28 26.89 -5.03 -6.69
N TYR A 29 27.04 -4.44 -7.88
CA TYR A 29 25.91 -3.97 -8.69
C TYR A 29 24.82 -5.02 -8.92
N HIS A 30 25.20 -6.27 -9.23
CA HIS A 30 24.21 -7.32 -9.48
C HIS A 30 23.56 -7.83 -8.19
N ARG A 31 24.26 -7.76 -7.04
CA ARG A 31 23.64 -8.03 -5.75
C ARG A 31 22.61 -6.98 -5.39
N ASP A 32 22.94 -5.71 -5.58
CA ASP A 32 22.02 -4.61 -5.25
C ASP A 32 20.78 -4.63 -6.14
N LYS A 33 20.97 -4.90 -7.43
CA LYS A 33 19.84 -5.09 -8.36
C LYS A 33 18.95 -6.26 -7.96
N ALA A 34 19.55 -7.40 -7.57
CA ALA A 34 18.79 -8.55 -7.10
C ALA A 34 18.03 -8.23 -5.79
N ASN A 35 18.67 -7.55 -4.85
CA ASN A 35 18.05 -7.11 -3.60
C ASN A 35 16.90 -6.13 -3.86
N ALA A 36 17.06 -5.19 -4.80
CA ALA A 36 16.01 -4.26 -5.18
C ALA A 36 14.79 -4.99 -5.78
N LEU A 37 15.01 -5.95 -6.68
CA LEU A 37 13.95 -6.79 -7.24
C LEU A 37 13.27 -7.66 -6.19
N GLN A 38 14.04 -8.22 -5.25
CA GLN A 38 13.48 -8.98 -4.14
C GLN A 38 12.60 -8.11 -3.23
N ARG A 39 13.05 -6.88 -2.93
CA ARG A 39 12.28 -5.91 -2.14
C ARG A 39 10.97 -5.53 -2.83
N SER A 40 11.01 -5.21 -4.13
CA SER A 40 9.79 -4.86 -4.88
C SER A 40 8.80 -6.03 -4.93
N TYR A 41 9.28 -7.24 -5.18
CA TYR A 41 8.44 -8.44 -5.16
C TYR A 41 7.84 -8.71 -3.78
N ALA A 42 8.64 -8.59 -2.72
CA ALA A 42 8.16 -8.74 -1.35
C ALA A 42 7.09 -7.70 -0.98
N THR A 43 7.26 -6.43 -1.40
CA THR A 43 6.27 -5.38 -1.20
C THR A 43 4.98 -5.69 -1.95
N LYS A 44 5.06 -6.03 -3.25
CA LYS A 44 3.89 -6.39 -4.05
C LYS A 44 3.12 -7.56 -3.43
N ARG A 45 3.82 -8.63 -3.06
CA ARG A 45 3.21 -9.80 -2.42
C ARG A 45 2.58 -9.49 -1.05
N ARG A 46 3.11 -8.52 -0.30
CA ARG A 46 2.49 -8.05 0.95
C ARG A 46 1.22 -7.26 0.70
N GLN A 47 1.20 -6.42 -0.34
CA GLN A 47 0.02 -5.65 -0.73
C GLN A 47 -1.11 -6.58 -1.21
N GLU A 48 -0.81 -7.53 -2.09
CA GLU A 48 -1.78 -8.52 -2.58
C GLU A 48 -2.42 -9.28 -1.42
N ARG A 49 -1.63 -9.81 -0.48
CA ARG A 49 -2.17 -10.49 0.71
C ARG A 49 -3.00 -9.59 1.62
N ARG A 50 -2.71 -8.29 1.71
CA ARG A 50 -3.55 -7.34 2.46
C ARG A 50 -4.87 -7.12 1.75
N ALA A 51 -4.86 -6.97 0.43
CA ALA A 51 -6.06 -6.81 -0.38
C ALA A 51 -6.95 -8.07 -0.30
N GLU A 52 -6.37 -9.26 -0.42
CA GLU A 52 -7.08 -10.54 -0.25
C GLU A 52 -7.75 -10.64 1.13
N LYS A 53 -7.02 -10.31 2.20
CA LYS A 53 -7.60 -10.30 3.56
C LYS A 53 -8.71 -9.27 3.70
N ALA A 54 -8.54 -8.07 3.16
CA ALA A 54 -9.58 -7.05 3.17
C ALA A 54 -10.84 -7.53 2.44
N GLN A 55 -10.69 -8.14 1.26
CA GLN A 55 -11.80 -8.74 0.52
C GLN A 55 -12.48 -9.86 1.29
N GLN A 56 -11.72 -10.73 1.97
CA GLN A 56 -12.30 -11.77 2.82
C GLN A 56 -13.12 -11.19 3.99
N LEU A 57 -12.63 -10.13 4.63
CA LEU A 57 -13.36 -9.46 5.71
C LEU A 57 -14.66 -8.82 5.19
N VAL A 58 -14.59 -8.11 4.07
CA VAL A 58 -15.77 -7.53 3.39
C VAL A 58 -16.76 -8.63 3.04
N ASN A 59 -16.33 -9.71 2.38
CA ASN A 59 -17.21 -10.82 2.01
C ASN A 59 -17.86 -11.48 3.23
N ASN A 60 -17.10 -11.71 4.30
CA ASN A 60 -17.65 -12.29 5.53
C ASN A 60 -18.63 -11.35 6.26
N GLN A 61 -18.43 -10.04 6.18
CA GLN A 61 -19.33 -9.05 6.79
C GLN A 61 -20.60 -8.85 5.96
N LEU A 62 -20.51 -8.90 4.63
CA LEU A 62 -21.64 -8.70 3.72
C LEU A 62 -22.47 -9.96 3.45
N SER A 63 -21.95 -11.16 3.70
CA SER A 63 -22.64 -12.42 3.33
C SER A 63 -23.99 -12.66 4.01
N GLY A 64 -24.37 -11.86 5.02
CA GLY A 64 -25.65 -11.98 5.73
C GLY A 64 -26.50 -10.70 5.73
N ILE A 65 -26.09 -9.65 5.02
CA ILE A 65 -26.87 -8.41 4.95
C ILE A 65 -27.72 -8.47 3.70
N GLU A 66 -29.01 -8.75 3.86
CA GLU A 66 -29.95 -8.57 2.76
C GLU A 66 -30.01 -7.09 2.38
N PRO A 67 -29.91 -6.74 1.08
CA PRO A 67 -30.04 -5.35 0.66
C PRO A 67 -31.44 -4.86 1.05
N MET A 68 -31.51 -3.94 2.01
CA MET A 68 -32.75 -3.27 2.38
C MET A 68 -33.37 -2.68 1.12
N PRO A 69 -34.64 -3.01 0.80
CA PRO A 69 -35.34 -2.37 -0.29
C PRO A 69 -35.36 -0.86 -0.02
N PHE A 70 -34.83 -0.08 -0.97
CA PHE A 70 -34.91 1.37 -0.90
C PHE A 70 -36.35 1.79 -1.25
N GLU A 71 -37.20 1.84 -0.24
CA GLU A 71 -38.48 2.52 -0.37
C GLU A 71 -38.22 4.01 -0.39
N ARG A 72 -38.45 4.65 -1.55
CA ARG A 72 -38.45 6.11 -1.66
C ARG A 72 -39.64 6.60 -0.84
N ALA A 73 -39.42 6.83 0.46
CA ALA A 73 -40.37 7.49 1.32
C ALA A 73 -40.79 8.78 0.62
N GLY A 74 -42.10 8.95 0.42
CA GLY A 74 -42.64 10.21 -0.04
C GLY A 74 -42.20 11.34 0.88
N ASP A 75 -42.10 12.55 0.32
CA ASP A 75 -41.70 13.76 1.03
C ASP A 75 -42.65 14.05 2.21
N GLU A 76 -42.36 13.48 3.38
CA GLU A 76 -42.94 13.92 4.65
C GLU A 76 -41.78 14.26 5.59
N GLN A 77 -41.75 15.53 5.97
CA GLN A 77 -40.74 16.15 6.82
C GLN A 77 -40.79 15.52 8.21
N GLN A 78 -40.00 14.48 8.43
CA GLN A 78 -39.79 13.92 9.75
C GLN A 78 -38.45 14.45 10.28
N GLU A 79 -38.53 15.36 11.25
CA GLU A 79 -37.39 15.91 11.97
C GLU A 79 -36.66 14.76 12.67
N HIS A 80 -35.52 14.35 12.11
CA HIS A 80 -34.63 13.42 12.79
C HIS A 80 -33.80 14.22 13.80
N ASP A 81 -33.85 13.81 15.06
CA ASP A 81 -32.92 14.29 16.07
C ASP A 81 -31.52 13.79 15.66
N GLY A 82 -30.76 14.65 14.99
CA GLY A 82 -29.40 14.35 14.57
C GLY A 82 -28.56 13.94 15.78
N ILE A 83 -27.70 12.94 15.61
CA ILE A 83 -26.73 12.57 16.63
C ILE A 83 -25.90 13.82 16.95
N PRO A 84 -25.87 14.30 18.21
CA PRO A 84 -25.10 15.47 18.58
C PRO A 84 -23.64 15.29 18.17
N ALA A 85 -23.04 16.33 17.60
CA ALA A 85 -21.65 16.28 17.10
C ALA A 85 -20.63 15.81 18.15
N ASP A 86 -20.96 15.99 19.43
CA ASP A 86 -20.13 15.63 20.58
C ASP A 86 -19.97 14.10 20.74
N ASP A 87 -20.92 13.30 20.25
CA ASP A 87 -20.90 11.84 20.36
C ASP A 87 -20.11 11.18 19.21
N LEU A 88 -19.82 11.91 18.13
CA LEU A 88 -18.92 11.44 17.05
C LEU A 88 -17.44 11.43 17.47
N ALA A 89 -17.03 12.29 18.42
CA ALA A 89 -15.64 12.34 18.87
C ALA A 89 -15.20 11.03 19.54
N CYS A 90 -16.13 10.37 20.26
CA CYS A 90 -15.88 9.10 20.95
C CYS A 90 -15.56 7.92 20.01
N LEU A 91 -15.93 7.99 18.73
CA LEU A 91 -15.60 6.95 17.73
C LEU A 91 -14.17 7.06 17.19
N PHE A 92 -13.57 8.25 17.27
CA PHE A 92 -12.22 8.51 16.74
C PHE A 92 -11.16 8.58 17.85
N ASP A 93 -11.56 8.85 19.08
CA ASP A 93 -10.67 8.96 20.24
C ASP A 93 -10.79 7.75 21.17
N ASN A 94 -10.22 6.61 20.77
CA ASN A 94 -9.47 5.72 21.68
C ASN A 94 -8.92 4.48 20.96
N ASN A 95 -7.63 4.54 20.60
CA ASN A 95 -6.58 3.62 21.03
C ASN A 95 -5.43 3.60 20.01
N ASN A 96 -4.68 4.70 19.96
CA ASN A 96 -3.26 4.61 19.73
C ASN A 96 -2.60 4.39 21.10
N ASP A 97 -2.33 3.13 21.46
CA ASP A 97 -1.21 2.72 22.33
C ASP A 97 -1.12 1.18 22.44
N ARG A 98 -0.53 0.53 21.42
CA ARG A 98 0.53 -0.49 21.55
C ARG A 98 0.79 -1.20 20.22
N ASP A 99 1.99 -0.94 19.70
CA ASP A 99 2.71 -1.70 18.67
C ASP A 99 2.12 -1.77 17.24
N GLY A 100 2.61 -0.87 16.38
CA GLY A 100 3.06 -1.27 15.04
C GLY A 100 2.25 -0.79 13.83
N GLY A 101 2.64 0.37 13.30
CA GLY A 101 2.64 0.58 11.83
C GLY A 101 1.47 1.32 11.19
N GLY A 102 0.97 2.41 11.81
CA GLY A 102 0.06 3.36 11.18
C GLY A 102 0.81 4.32 10.24
N GLY A 103 0.41 4.36 8.97
CA GLY A 103 1.07 5.15 7.93
C GLY A 103 1.01 6.64 8.21
N ARG A 104 2.17 7.29 8.21
CA ARG A 104 2.28 8.70 7.84
C ARG A 104 1.78 8.82 6.40
N PHE A 105 0.52 9.20 6.21
CA PHE A 105 0.09 9.76 4.94
C PHE A 105 0.93 11.03 4.76
N SER A 106 1.93 10.93 3.90
CA SER A 106 2.75 12.06 3.48
C SER A 106 1.81 13.12 2.90
N ASP A 107 2.04 14.37 3.29
CA ASP A 107 1.28 15.54 2.86
C ASP A 107 1.02 15.48 1.36
N GLY A 108 -0.25 15.63 0.97
CA GLY A 108 -0.62 15.69 -0.44
C GLY A 108 0.13 16.84 -1.10
N GLU A 109 1.07 16.52 -1.98
CA GLU A 109 1.74 17.50 -2.82
C GLU A 109 0.68 18.14 -3.72
N GLU A 110 0.33 19.39 -3.41
CA GLU A 110 -0.66 20.16 -4.15
C GLU A 110 -0.18 20.30 -5.61
N LEU A 111 -0.95 19.75 -6.55
CA LEU A 111 -0.58 19.74 -7.97
C LEU A 111 -0.37 21.17 -8.45
N THR A 112 0.68 21.38 -9.25
CA THR A 112 0.90 22.70 -9.83
C THR A 112 -0.28 23.06 -10.76
N PRO A 113 -0.59 24.35 -10.93
CA PRO A 113 -1.65 24.79 -11.83
C PRO A 113 -1.51 24.22 -13.26
N GLU A 114 -0.27 23.99 -13.71
CA GLU A 114 0.05 23.41 -15.01
C GLU A 114 -0.31 21.92 -15.09
N GLN A 115 -0.04 21.15 -14.03
CA GLN A 115 -0.42 19.75 -13.95
C GLN A 115 -1.94 19.58 -13.88
N TYR A 116 -2.64 20.47 -13.17
CA TYR A 116 -4.10 20.43 -13.10
C TYR A 116 -4.76 20.71 -14.46
N ALA A 117 -4.22 21.66 -15.22
CA ALA A 117 -4.69 21.96 -16.57
C ALA A 117 -4.47 20.79 -17.54
N TYR A 118 -3.32 20.10 -17.45
CA TYR A 118 -3.03 18.93 -18.28
C TYR A 118 -4.04 17.80 -18.08
N ILE A 119 -4.44 17.53 -16.83
CA ILE A 119 -5.37 16.45 -16.51
C ILE A 119 -6.79 16.77 -17.01
N GLN A 120 -7.19 18.05 -17.06
CA GLN A 120 -8.50 18.45 -17.59
C GLN A 120 -8.62 18.31 -19.11
N GLN A 121 -7.52 18.45 -19.86
CA GLN A 121 -7.54 18.37 -21.33
C GLN A 121 -7.66 16.95 -21.89
N HIS A 122 -7.47 15.94 -21.05
CA HIS A 122 -7.47 14.52 -21.42
C HIS A 122 -8.61 13.72 -20.78
N LYS A 123 -9.67 14.42 -20.32
CA LYS A 123 -10.94 13.83 -19.86
C LYS A 123 -12.00 13.95 -20.94
#